data_AF-A0A1G3BEC8-F1
#
_entry.id   AF-A0A1G3BEC8-F1
#
_cell.length_a   1.000
_cell.length_b   1.000
_cell.length_c   1.000
_cell.angle_alpha   90.00
_cell.angle_beta   90.00
_cell.angle_gamma   90.00
#
_symmetry.space_group_name_H-M   'P 1'
#
loop_
_entity.id
_entity.type
_entity.pdbx_description
1 polymer ?
#
loop_
_entity_poly.entity_id
_entity_poly.type
_entity_poly.pdbx_seq_one_letter_code
_entity_poly.pdbx_strand_id
1 'polypeptide(L)'
;MLPGIALFRKIRFVLLLVCFFILWEGCASGGPEEKKKEEEDPKKKELKELMKRIDEWYKKSQDRMGYTPPQLTDGDWFIFERTGETVTNLSDVMLKKFVPGDDKIYLKETKDMKKHSEDMAKAAGERYDGAYEDIQYSFGRLRNTCKNCHNHLGIQIYTSLYPGETSKEGH
;
A
#
# COMPACT_ATOMS: atom_id res chain seq x y z
N MET A 1 -32.24 4.80 -71.76
CA MET A 1 -30.76 4.95 -71.80
C MET A 1 -30.33 5.78 -70.61
N LEU A 2 -29.20 5.40 -70.01
CA LEU A 2 -28.76 5.71 -68.64
C LEU A 2 -28.60 7.21 -68.29
N PRO A 3 -28.77 7.57 -67.00
CA PRO A 3 -28.61 8.91 -66.46
C PRO A 3 -27.15 9.17 -66.06
N GLY A 4 -26.68 10.41 -66.22
CA GLY A 4 -25.34 10.77 -65.81
C GLY A 4 -25.23 12.27 -65.56
N ILE A 5 -24.66 12.61 -64.41
CA ILE A 5 -24.06 13.91 -64.12
C ILE A 5 -25.07 15.02 -63.78
N ALA A 6 -25.76 14.89 -62.64
CA ALA A 6 -26.37 16.05 -61.98
C ALA A 6 -26.32 15.99 -60.45
N LEU A 7 -25.44 15.17 -59.86
CA LEU A 7 -25.37 14.98 -58.40
C LEU A 7 -24.11 15.55 -57.71
N PHE A 8 -23.27 16.32 -58.43
CA PHE A 8 -21.97 16.76 -57.88
C PHE A 8 -21.83 18.26 -57.62
N ARG A 9 -22.88 19.06 -57.82
CA ARG A 9 -22.78 20.53 -57.73
C ARG A 9 -23.45 21.18 -56.52
N LYS A 10 -24.17 20.42 -55.68
CA LYS A 10 -24.81 20.93 -54.45
C LYS A 10 -24.16 20.46 -53.14
N ILE A 11 -23.22 19.52 -53.17
CA ILE A 11 -22.59 18.95 -51.96
C ILE A 11 -21.29 19.68 -51.56
N ARG A 12 -20.79 20.61 -52.38
CA ARG A 12 -19.55 21.36 -52.07
C ARG A 12 -19.76 22.62 -51.23
N PHE A 13 -20.98 23.08 -51.02
CA PHE A 13 -21.27 24.28 -50.22
C PHE A 13 -21.75 24.01 -48.79
N VAL A 14 -22.25 22.80 -48.49
CA VAL A 14 -22.66 22.42 -47.13
C VAL A 14 -21.47 21.99 -46.28
N LEU A 15 -20.41 21.44 -46.90
CA LEU A 15 -19.24 20.92 -46.19
C LEU A 15 -18.24 21.99 -45.72
N LEU A 16 -18.38 23.25 -46.16
CA LEU A 16 -17.55 24.37 -45.70
C LEU A 16 -18.17 25.19 -44.55
N LEU A 17 -19.46 24.99 -44.23
CA LEU A 17 -20.11 25.64 -43.09
C LEU A 17 -20.12 24.77 -41.82
N VAL A 18 -19.94 23.45 -41.94
CA VAL A 18 -19.82 22.54 -40.78
C VAL A 18 -18.43 22.64 -40.12
N CYS A 19 -17.38 23.04 -40.86
CA CYS A 19 -16.05 23.24 -40.29
C CYS A 19 -15.91 24.49 -39.40
N PHE A 20 -16.87 25.43 -39.45
CA PHE A 20 -16.85 26.62 -38.60
C PHE A 20 -17.54 26.43 -37.24
N PHE A 21 -18.37 25.39 -37.07
CA PHE A 21 -18.97 25.05 -35.77
C PHE A 21 -18.10 24.12 -34.92
N ILE A 22 -17.19 23.36 -35.53
CA ILE A 22 -16.24 22.48 -34.80
C ILE A 22 -15.03 23.28 -34.25
N LEU A 23 -14.90 24.57 -34.58
CA LEU A 23 -13.83 25.45 -34.11
C LEU A 23 -14.28 26.52 -33.07
N TRP A 24 -15.56 26.59 -32.72
CA TRP A 24 -16.07 27.56 -31.73
C TRP A 24 -16.38 26.96 -30.35
N GLU A 25 -16.70 25.65 -30.24
CA GLU A 25 -16.89 24.99 -28.92
C GLU A 25 -15.62 24.32 -28.35
N GLY A 26 -14.45 24.62 -28.93
CA GLY A 26 -13.15 24.11 -28.45
C GLY A 26 -12.44 24.98 -27.39
N CYS A 27 -13.07 26.06 -26.92
CA CYS A 27 -12.44 27.03 -25.99
C CYS A 27 -13.38 27.43 -24.84
N ALA A 28 -13.94 26.47 -24.09
CA ALA A 28 -14.53 26.78 -22.78
C ALA A 28 -14.72 25.50 -21.94
N SER A 29 -13.70 25.15 -21.16
CA SER A 29 -13.79 24.40 -19.88
C SER A 29 -12.45 23.75 -19.47
N GLY A 30 -11.33 24.13 -20.08
CA GLY A 30 -10.01 24.00 -19.46
C GLY A 30 -9.79 25.07 -18.39
N GLY A 31 -10.71 25.21 -17.43
CA GLY A 31 -10.33 25.82 -16.16
C GLY A 31 -9.24 24.93 -15.55
N PRO A 32 -8.21 25.48 -14.88
CA PRO A 32 -7.39 24.64 -14.04
C PRO A 32 -8.37 23.94 -13.10
N GLU A 33 -8.47 22.62 -13.22
CA GLU A 33 -9.02 21.81 -12.16
C GLU A 33 -8.09 22.16 -10.99
N GLU A 34 -8.52 23.12 -10.17
CA GLU A 34 -8.01 23.30 -8.84
C GLU A 34 -8.16 21.91 -8.27
N LYS A 35 -7.06 21.15 -8.25
CA LYS A 35 -6.89 20.04 -7.36
C LYS A 35 -7.17 20.67 -6.01
N LYS A 36 -8.43 20.59 -5.56
CA LYS A 36 -8.80 20.81 -4.19
C LYS A 36 -7.79 19.94 -3.47
N LYS A 37 -6.82 20.59 -2.80
CA LYS A 37 -6.00 19.94 -1.81
C LYS A 37 -7.03 19.46 -0.80
N GLU A 38 -7.50 18.24 -0.98
CA GLU A 38 -8.20 17.52 0.06
C GLU A 38 -7.20 17.54 1.21
N GLU A 39 -7.52 18.36 2.22
CA GLU A 39 -6.74 18.41 3.43
C GLU A 39 -6.75 16.99 3.99
N GLU A 40 -5.59 16.36 3.98
CA GLU A 40 -5.45 14.95 4.37
C GLU A 40 -5.98 14.79 5.79
N ASP A 41 -6.99 13.93 5.97
CA ASP A 41 -7.58 13.62 7.27
C ASP A 41 -6.46 13.35 8.29
N PRO A 42 -6.35 14.13 9.38
CA PRO A 42 -5.30 13.97 10.38
C PRO A 42 -5.14 12.54 10.90
N LYS A 43 -6.24 11.77 10.99
CA LYS A 43 -6.20 10.35 11.41
C LYS A 43 -5.54 9.47 10.35
N LYS A 44 -5.81 9.69 9.07
CA LYS A 44 -5.16 8.96 7.98
C LYS A 44 -3.67 9.27 7.93
N LYS A 45 -3.29 10.54 8.14
CA LYS A 45 -1.88 10.95 8.23
C LYS A 45 -1.17 10.28 9.41
N GLU A 46 -1.76 10.26 10.60
CA GLU A 46 -1.19 9.59 11.77
C GLU A 46 -1.00 8.09 11.52
N LEU A 47 -2.02 7.40 10.98
CA LEU A 47 -1.92 5.97 10.66
C LEU A 47 -0.81 5.69 9.62
N LYS A 48 -0.69 6.54 8.61
CA LYS A 48 0.35 6.43 7.58
C LYS A 48 1.76 6.55 8.16
N GLU A 49 1.99 7.48 9.09
CA GLU A 49 3.29 7.62 9.77
C GLU A 49 3.60 6.41 10.67
N LEU A 50 2.59 5.84 11.34
CA LEU A 50 2.77 4.59 12.10
C LEU A 50 3.18 3.44 11.16
N MET A 51 2.46 3.25 10.06
CA MET A 51 2.75 2.22 9.05
C MET A 51 4.15 2.39 8.45
N LYS A 52 4.55 3.62 8.16
CA LYS A 52 5.88 3.94 7.66
C LYS A 52 6.96 3.52 8.66
N ARG A 53 6.79 3.83 9.95
CA ARG A 53 7.74 3.37 10.99
C ARG A 53 7.79 1.86 11.11
N ILE A 54 6.64 1.17 11.03
CA ILE A 54 6.60 -0.30 11.04
C ILE A 54 7.41 -0.86 9.85
N ASP A 55 7.19 -0.34 8.64
CA ASP A 55 7.88 -0.76 7.42
C ASP A 55 9.40 -0.53 7.49
N GLU A 56 9.83 0.62 8.01
CA GLU A 56 11.25 0.94 8.20
C GLU A 56 11.97 -0.08 9.10
N TRP A 57 11.37 -0.45 10.23
CA TRP A 57 11.94 -1.45 11.14
C TRP A 57 11.82 -2.88 10.59
N TYR A 58 10.70 -3.20 9.97
CA TYR A 58 10.50 -4.48 9.30
C TYR A 58 11.60 -4.74 8.26
N LYS A 59 11.90 -3.77 7.38
CA LYS A 59 12.94 -3.88 6.35
C LYS A 59 14.34 -4.07 6.95
N LYS A 60 14.67 -3.31 8.01
CA LYS A 60 15.95 -3.48 8.72
C LYS A 60 16.16 -4.90 9.24
N SER A 61 15.11 -5.51 9.80
CA SER A 61 15.19 -6.91 10.25
C SER A 61 15.18 -7.89 9.07
N GLN A 62 14.41 -7.61 8.01
CA GLN A 62 14.36 -8.43 6.79
C GLN A 62 15.74 -8.64 6.19
N ASP A 63 16.55 -7.58 6.11
CA ASP A 63 17.90 -7.61 5.54
C ASP A 63 18.84 -8.58 6.27
N ARG A 64 18.49 -9.03 7.48
CA ARG A 64 19.30 -9.91 8.31
C ARG A 64 18.81 -11.35 8.35
N MET A 65 17.61 -11.62 7.82
CA MET A 65 16.97 -12.95 7.90
C MET A 65 17.68 -14.05 7.10
N GLY A 66 18.60 -13.66 6.21
CA GLY A 66 19.41 -14.59 5.41
C GLY A 66 20.71 -15.04 6.07
N TYR A 67 21.03 -14.54 7.26
CA TYR A 67 22.27 -14.89 7.97
C TYR A 67 22.10 -16.16 8.81
N THR A 68 23.24 -16.69 9.27
CA THR A 68 23.34 -17.76 10.27
C THR A 68 23.81 -17.19 11.61
N PRO A 69 23.56 -17.85 12.76
CA PRO A 69 23.93 -17.32 14.06
C PRO A 69 25.39 -16.83 14.19
N PRO A 70 26.40 -17.53 13.64
CA PRO A 70 27.80 -17.07 13.67
C PRO A 70 28.07 -15.78 12.87
N GLN A 71 27.17 -15.38 11.97
CA GLN A 71 27.28 -14.17 11.17
C GLN A 71 26.59 -12.96 11.81
N LEU A 72 25.80 -13.17 12.87
CA LEU A 72 25.05 -12.12 13.55
C LEU A 72 25.96 -11.32 14.48
N THR A 73 25.94 -10.01 14.31
CA THR A 73 26.63 -9.09 15.22
C THR A 73 25.72 -8.68 16.40
N ASP A 74 26.28 -8.12 17.45
CA ASP A 74 25.49 -7.49 18.53
C ASP A 74 24.52 -6.43 18.02
N GLY A 75 24.89 -5.72 16.95
CA GLY A 75 24.01 -4.76 16.29
C GLY A 75 22.80 -5.42 15.61
N ASP A 76 22.93 -6.66 15.15
CA ASP A 76 21.87 -7.42 14.48
C ASP A 76 20.84 -7.89 15.49
N TRP A 77 21.33 -8.43 16.61
CA TRP A 77 20.50 -8.77 17.77
C TRP A 77 19.73 -7.55 18.29
N PHE A 78 20.41 -6.40 18.42
CA PHE A 78 19.77 -5.15 18.78
C PHE A 78 18.71 -4.72 17.76
N ILE A 79 18.95 -4.90 16.45
CA ILE A 79 17.94 -4.61 15.43
C ILE A 79 16.71 -5.49 15.61
N PHE A 80 16.85 -6.79 15.85
CA PHE A 80 15.70 -7.68 16.07
C PHE A 80 14.90 -7.31 17.32
N GLU A 81 15.60 -7.10 18.44
CA GLU A 81 14.99 -6.66 19.69
C GLU A 81 14.22 -5.36 19.47
N ARG A 82 14.89 -4.36 18.88
CA ARG A 82 14.31 -3.03 18.70
C ARG A 82 13.16 -3.00 17.70
N THR A 83 13.22 -3.81 16.65
CA THR A 83 12.08 -3.99 15.74
C THR A 83 10.90 -4.59 16.49
N GLY A 84 11.11 -5.66 17.26
CA GLY A 84 10.05 -6.31 18.01
C GLY A 84 9.37 -5.37 19.01
N GLU A 85 10.15 -4.64 19.81
CA GLU A 85 9.64 -3.61 20.72
C GLU A 85 8.87 -2.51 19.98
N THR A 86 9.43 -2.01 18.88
CA THR A 86 8.84 -0.88 18.15
C THR A 86 7.52 -1.28 17.51
N VAL A 87 7.47 -2.40 16.80
CA VAL A 87 6.24 -2.87 16.15
C VAL A 87 5.19 -3.24 17.19
N THR A 88 5.58 -3.83 18.33
CA THR A 88 4.67 -4.08 19.46
C THR A 88 3.99 -2.78 19.93
N ASN A 89 4.80 -1.76 20.24
CA ASN A 89 4.30 -0.47 20.74
C ASN A 89 3.40 0.23 19.72
N LEU A 90 3.75 0.20 18.43
CA LEU A 90 2.94 0.80 17.37
C LEU A 90 1.65 0.03 17.14
N SER A 91 1.68 -1.31 17.23
CA SER A 91 0.48 -2.16 17.18
C SER A 91 -0.48 -1.83 18.32
N ASP A 92 0.02 -1.55 19.52
CA ASP A 92 -0.83 -1.11 20.64
C ASP A 92 -1.53 0.23 20.37
N VAL A 93 -0.86 1.16 19.70
CA VAL A 93 -1.49 2.42 19.26
C VAL A 93 -2.58 2.12 18.23
N MET A 94 -2.33 1.22 17.28
CA MET A 94 -3.32 0.78 16.30
C MET A 94 -4.55 0.16 16.94
N LEU A 95 -4.36 -0.79 17.85
CA LEU A 95 -5.45 -1.46 18.58
C LEU A 95 -6.36 -0.46 19.31
N LYS A 96 -5.78 0.60 19.87
CA LYS A 96 -6.53 1.60 20.65
C LYS A 96 -7.22 2.65 19.80
N LYS A 97 -6.64 3.04 18.66
CA LYS A 97 -7.07 4.24 17.92
C LYS A 97 -7.65 3.96 16.53
N PHE A 98 -7.23 2.89 15.86
CA PHE A 98 -7.44 2.71 14.42
C PHE A 98 -8.21 1.46 14.06
N VAL A 99 -8.34 0.47 14.96
CA VAL A 99 -9.15 -0.72 14.71
C VAL A 99 -10.64 -0.37 14.75
N PRO A 100 -11.40 -0.58 13.66
CA PRO A 100 -12.85 -0.51 13.69
C PRO A 100 -13.42 -1.65 14.56
N GLY A 101 -14.44 -1.36 15.37
CA GLY A 101 -15.01 -2.34 16.32
C GLY A 101 -15.71 -3.53 15.65
N ASP A 102 -16.09 -3.40 14.38
CA ASP A 102 -16.75 -4.40 13.56
C ASP A 102 -15.80 -5.16 12.62
N ASP A 103 -14.58 -4.64 12.39
CA ASP A 103 -13.57 -5.28 11.55
C ASP A 103 -12.76 -6.31 12.36
N LYS A 104 -13.33 -7.52 12.43
CA LYS A 104 -12.71 -8.66 13.14
C LYS A 104 -11.38 -9.10 12.52
N ILE A 105 -11.20 -8.93 11.21
CA ILE A 105 -9.98 -9.36 10.53
C ILE A 105 -8.86 -8.37 10.87
N TYR A 106 -9.11 -7.07 10.71
CA TYR A 106 -8.13 -6.04 11.08
C TYR A 106 -7.75 -6.12 12.57
N LEU A 107 -8.73 -6.35 13.46
CA LEU A 107 -8.48 -6.55 14.89
C LEU A 107 -7.57 -7.77 15.14
N LYS A 108 -7.89 -8.92 14.52
CA LYS A 108 -7.13 -10.16 14.69
C LYS A 108 -5.71 -9.98 14.17
N GLU A 109 -5.54 -9.50 12.94
CA GLU A 109 -4.22 -9.34 12.34
C GLU A 109 -3.38 -8.30 13.12
N THR A 110 -3.98 -7.22 13.63
CA THR A 110 -3.22 -6.27 14.48
C THR A 110 -2.76 -6.90 15.80
N LYS A 111 -3.58 -7.78 16.42
CA LYS A 111 -3.17 -8.55 17.62
C LYS A 111 -2.06 -9.55 17.31
N ASP A 112 -2.16 -10.25 16.19
CA ASP A 112 -1.13 -11.21 15.77
C ASP A 112 0.19 -10.49 15.45
N MET A 113 0.12 -9.31 14.83
CA MET A 113 1.29 -8.46 14.54
C MET A 113 2.00 -8.07 15.82
N LYS A 114 1.23 -7.63 16.83
CA LYS A 114 1.74 -7.34 18.17
C LYS A 114 2.43 -8.57 18.76
N LYS A 115 1.72 -9.69 18.85
CA LYS A 115 2.23 -10.93 19.47
C LYS A 115 3.53 -11.41 18.82
N HIS A 116 3.57 -11.49 17.50
CA HIS A 116 4.75 -11.99 16.79
C HIS A 116 5.95 -11.04 16.93
N SER A 117 5.70 -9.74 17.11
CA SER A 117 6.75 -8.76 17.39
C SER A 117 7.27 -8.87 18.83
N GLU A 118 6.39 -9.15 19.81
CA GLU A 118 6.78 -9.43 21.21
C GLU A 118 7.64 -10.70 21.31
N ASP A 119 7.20 -11.78 20.65
CA ASP A 119 7.92 -13.06 20.61
C ASP A 119 9.33 -12.86 20.01
N MET A 120 9.44 -12.06 18.93
CA MET A 120 10.73 -11.70 18.33
C MET A 120 11.62 -10.85 19.25
N ALA A 121 11.06 -9.85 19.93
CA ALA A 121 11.81 -9.01 20.86
C ALA A 121 12.39 -9.84 22.01
N LYS A 122 11.56 -10.73 22.57
CA LYS A 122 11.95 -11.61 23.67
C LYS A 122 13.11 -12.53 23.27
N ALA A 123 13.00 -13.22 22.13
CA ALA A 123 14.06 -14.11 21.66
C ALA A 123 15.37 -13.34 21.43
N ALA A 124 15.30 -12.15 20.83
CA ALA A 124 16.48 -11.32 20.57
C ALA A 124 17.15 -10.77 21.84
N GLY A 125 16.37 -10.46 22.88
CA GLY A 125 16.88 -10.01 24.17
C GLY A 125 17.49 -11.14 25.01
N GLU A 126 16.88 -12.33 24.99
CA GLU A 126 17.35 -13.48 25.79
C GLU A 126 18.55 -14.19 25.16
N ARG A 127 18.66 -14.23 23.82
CA ARG A 127 19.78 -14.81 23.06
C ARG A 127 20.17 -16.25 23.48
N TYR A 128 19.17 -17.07 23.80
CA TYR A 128 19.36 -18.49 24.10
C TYR A 128 19.71 -19.32 22.84
N ASP A 129 20.15 -20.55 23.03
CA ASP A 129 20.41 -21.49 21.93
C ASP A 129 19.10 -21.79 21.16
N GLY A 130 19.03 -21.38 19.89
CA GLY A 130 17.80 -21.47 19.09
C GLY A 130 17.03 -20.15 18.97
N ALA A 131 17.49 -19.08 19.63
CA ALA A 131 16.79 -17.79 19.61
C ALA A 131 16.66 -17.20 18.20
N TYR A 132 17.62 -17.45 17.31
CA TYR A 132 17.56 -16.92 15.95
C TYR A 132 16.52 -17.64 15.09
N GLU A 133 16.38 -18.95 15.25
CA GLU A 133 15.34 -19.76 14.63
C GLU A 133 13.95 -19.28 15.07
N ASP A 134 13.78 -18.96 16.35
CA ASP A 134 12.54 -18.40 16.90
C ASP A 134 12.27 -16.96 16.40
N ILE A 135 13.32 -16.15 16.21
CA ILE A 135 13.23 -14.84 15.53
C ILE A 135 12.76 -15.04 14.09
N GLN A 136 13.37 -15.95 13.33
CA GLN A 136 12.99 -16.22 11.93
C GLN A 136 11.55 -16.74 11.82
N TYR A 137 11.14 -17.62 12.73
CA TYR A 137 9.78 -18.11 12.83
C TYR A 137 8.80 -16.96 13.09
N SER A 138 9.07 -16.15 14.11
CA SER A 138 8.22 -15.02 14.51
C SER A 138 8.15 -13.96 13.41
N PHE A 139 9.27 -13.66 12.75
CA PHE A 139 9.32 -12.74 11.61
C PHE A 139 8.52 -13.26 10.41
N GLY A 140 8.60 -14.56 10.11
CA GLY A 140 7.81 -15.19 9.06
C GLY A 140 6.31 -15.08 9.32
N ARG A 141 5.88 -15.21 10.58
CA ARG A 141 4.50 -15.02 11.02
C ARG A 141 4.07 -13.55 10.93
N LEU A 142 4.90 -12.63 11.40
CA LEU A 142 4.69 -11.18 11.27
C LEU A 142 4.47 -10.79 9.79
N ARG A 143 5.32 -11.28 8.88
CA ARG A 143 5.16 -11.05 7.43
C ARG A 143 3.81 -11.54 6.92
N ASN A 144 3.37 -12.73 7.33
CA ASN A 144 2.09 -13.29 6.91
C ASN A 144 0.92 -12.45 7.43
N THR A 145 1.01 -11.95 8.66
CA THR A 145 0.02 -11.04 9.24
C THR A 145 -0.09 -9.74 8.44
N CYS A 146 1.05 -9.10 8.10
CA CYS A 146 1.06 -7.92 7.25
C CYS A 146 0.39 -8.20 5.90
N LYS A 147 0.72 -9.33 5.25
CA LYS A 147 0.11 -9.77 3.99
C LYS A 147 -1.40 -9.96 4.12
N ASN A 148 -1.87 -10.66 5.15
CA ASN A 148 -3.28 -10.94 5.35
C ASN A 148 -4.09 -9.66 5.57
N CYS A 149 -3.57 -8.76 6.41
CA CYS A 149 -4.20 -7.46 6.66
C CYS A 149 -4.25 -6.61 5.38
N HIS A 150 -3.15 -6.54 4.62
CA HIS A 150 -3.12 -5.81 3.35
C HIS A 150 -4.09 -6.39 2.32
N ASN A 151 -4.18 -7.72 2.20
CA ASN A 151 -5.16 -8.37 1.33
C ASN A 151 -6.60 -8.03 1.72
N HIS A 152 -6.92 -8.09 3.02
CA HIS A 152 -8.24 -7.72 3.56
C HIS A 152 -8.61 -6.27 3.23
N LEU A 153 -7.63 -5.35 3.31
CA LEU A 153 -7.81 -3.93 3.02
C LEU A 153 -7.66 -3.57 1.54
N GLY A 154 -7.40 -4.53 0.64
CA GLY A 154 -7.15 -4.28 -0.78
C GLY A 154 -5.85 -3.49 -1.07
N ILE A 155 -4.88 -3.51 -0.15
CA ILE A 155 -3.60 -2.80 -0.28
C ILE A 155 -2.60 -3.67 -1.06
N GLN A 156 -2.16 -3.18 -2.22
CA GLN A 156 -1.13 -3.83 -3.04
C GLN A 156 0.27 -3.33 -2.66
N ILE A 157 1.09 -4.20 -2.07
CA ILE A 157 2.45 -3.88 -1.59
C ILE A 157 3.52 -4.01 -2.69
N TYR A 158 3.18 -4.65 -3.83
CA TYR A 158 4.09 -4.95 -4.93
C TYR A 158 3.62 -4.36 -6.27
N THR A 159 3.04 -3.16 -6.25
CA THR A 159 2.62 -2.46 -7.48
C THR A 159 3.76 -2.25 -8.48
N SER A 160 5.02 -2.23 -8.03
CA SER A 160 6.20 -2.16 -8.90
C SER A 160 6.54 -3.48 -9.59
N LEU A 161 6.12 -4.64 -9.06
CA LEU A 161 6.34 -5.95 -9.67
C LEU A 161 5.19 -6.32 -10.63
N TYR A 162 3.99 -5.75 -10.41
CA TYR A 162 2.81 -5.95 -11.24
C TYR A 162 2.09 -4.61 -11.51
N PRO A 163 2.65 -3.74 -12.36
CA PRO A 163 1.99 -2.50 -12.73
C PRO A 163 0.77 -2.80 -13.61
N GLY A 164 -0.43 -2.89 -13.02
CA GLY A 164 -1.68 -2.98 -13.78
C GLY A 164 -2.82 -3.80 -13.17
N GLU A 165 -2.61 -4.56 -12.10
CA GLU A 165 -3.69 -5.32 -11.47
C GLU A 165 -4.28 -4.54 -10.29
N THR A 166 -5.05 -3.50 -10.60
CA THR A 166 -6.07 -3.05 -9.65
C THR A 166 -7.11 -4.16 -9.55
N SER A 167 -7.35 -4.66 -8.33
CA SER A 167 -8.46 -5.56 -8.06
C SER A 167 -9.75 -4.85 -8.50
N LYS A 168 -10.29 -5.28 -9.64
CA LYS A 168 -11.68 -5.00 -9.98
C LYS A 168 -12.53 -5.81 -9.02
N GLU A 169 -13.10 -5.15 -8.03
CA GLU A 169 -14.25 -5.52 -7.18
C GLU A 169 -14.26 -4.45 -6.08
N GLY A 170 -15.10 -3.41 -6.06
CA GLY A 170 -16.44 -3.31 -6.58
C GLY A 170 -17.42 -3.99 -5.63
N HIS A 171 -17.58 -3.46 -4.42
CA HIS A 171 -18.81 -3.50 -3.61
C HIS A 171 -18.77 -2.42 -2.53
#